data_AF-A0A6H1A413-F1
#
_entry.id   AF-A0A6H1A413-F1
#
_cell.length_a   1.000
_cell.length_b   1.000
_cell.length_c   1.000
_cell.angle_alpha   90.00
_cell.angle_beta   90.00
_cell.angle_gamma   90.00
#
_symmetry.space_group_name_H-M   'P 1'
#
loop_
_entity.id
_entity.type
_entity.pdbx_description
1 polymer ?
#
loop_
_entity_poly.entity_id
_entity_poly.type
_entity_poly.pdbx_seq_one_letter_code
_entity_poly.pdbx_strand_id
1 'polypeptide(L)'
;MFDIGLAEMAVIALVAVIVFGPDKLPDLARQAARFIKQMKAFANSTRDDLRNELGPEFSDLELRDLDPRTIVRKHIAEAMADDEDLRPRKELRPLAAGELPPYDGEAT
;
A
#
# COMPACT_ATOMS: atom_id res chain seq x y z
N MET A 1 7.03 16.21 16.25
CA MET A 1 6.46 15.67 14.99
C MET A 1 6.58 16.79 13.97
N PHE A 2 7.13 16.54 12.78
CA PHE A 2 7.31 17.59 11.78
C PHE A 2 5.96 17.91 11.15
N ASP A 3 5.40 19.05 11.55
CA ASP A 3 4.24 19.64 10.91
C ASP A 3 4.76 20.47 9.73
N ILE A 4 4.74 19.89 8.52
CA ILE A 4 5.20 20.56 7.30
C ILE A 4 3.96 21.05 6.57
N GLY A 5 3.67 22.34 6.71
CA GLY A 5 2.63 23.04 5.98
C GLY A 5 3.16 23.66 4.68
N LEU A 6 2.27 24.37 3.98
CA LEU A 6 2.61 25.09 2.76
C LEU A 6 3.69 26.18 3.01
N ALA A 7 3.68 26.80 4.19
CA ALA A 7 4.63 27.83 4.56
C ALA A 7 6.05 27.26 4.72
N GLU A 8 6.18 26.14 5.42
CA GLU A 8 7.44 25.42 5.63
C GLU A 8 8.02 24.92 4.30
N MET A 9 7.16 24.40 3.42
CA MET A 9 7.55 24.00 2.06
C MET A 9 8.09 25.18 1.24
N ALA A 10 7.48 26.36 1.36
CA ALA A 10 7.97 27.57 0.68
C ALA A 10 9.35 28.01 1.21
N VAL A 11 9.59 27.91 2.52
CA VAL A 11 10.90 28.21 3.12
C VAL A 11 11.97 27.24 2.60
N ILE A 12 11.67 25.94 2.55
CA ILE A 12 12.58 24.92 2.02
C ILE A 12 12.89 25.19 0.54
N ALA A 13 11.87 25.51 -0.26
CA ALA A 13 12.03 25.85 -1.67
C ALA A 13 12.92 27.10 -1.85
N LEU A 14 12.71 28.13 -1.02
CA LEU A 14 13.54 29.34 -1.04
C LEU A 14 15.00 29.03 -0.71
N VAL A 15 15.25 28.23 0.33
CA VAL A 15 16.62 27.80 0.70
C VAL A 15 17.25 27.01 -0.44
N ALA A 16 16.52 26.08 -1.06
CA ALA A 16 17.01 25.33 -2.21
C ALA A 16 17.37 26.26 -3.39
N VAL A 17 16.55 27.27 -3.67
CA VAL A 17 16.82 28.27 -4.71
C VAL A 17 18.09 29.06 -4.40
N ILE A 18 18.32 29.44 -3.15
CA ILE A 18 19.52 30.19 -2.76
C ILE A 18 20.78 29.32 -2.88
N VAL A 19 20.71 28.06 -2.45
CA VAL A 19 21.86 27.14 -2.44
C VAL A 19 22.26 26.70 -3.86
N PHE A 20 21.27 26.32 -4.67
CA PHE A 20 21.51 25.75 -6.00
C PHE A 20 21.38 26.76 -7.14
N GLY A 21 20.63 27.84 -6.93
CA GLY A 21 20.27 28.83 -7.94
C GLY A 21 18.93 28.52 -8.63
N PRO A 22 18.10 29.55 -8.93
CA PRO A 22 16.80 29.36 -9.57
C PRO A 22 16.90 28.76 -10.98
N ASP A 23 18.00 29.04 -11.69
CA ASP A 23 18.22 28.54 -13.05
C ASP A 23 18.65 27.07 -13.09
N LYS A 24 19.33 26.58 -12.04
CA LYS A 24 19.87 25.22 -11.99
C LYS A 24 18.88 24.19 -11.45
N LEU A 25 18.02 24.59 -10.52
CA LEU A 25 16.98 23.71 -9.96
C LEU A 25 16.09 23.03 -11.01
N PRO A 26 15.49 23.72 -12.00
CA PRO A 26 14.64 23.08 -12.99
C PRO A 26 15.42 22.07 -13.84
N ASP A 27 16.69 22.37 -14.16
CA ASP A 27 17.53 21.44 -14.91
C ASP A 27 17.91 20.20 -14.11
N LEU A 28 18.20 20.35 -12.80
CA LEU A 28 18.44 19.22 -11.89
C LEU A 28 17.20 18.35 -11.72
N ALA A 29 16.03 18.96 -11.52
CA ALA A 29 14.76 18.24 -11.42
C ALA A 29 14.45 17.46 -12.70
N ARG A 30 14.67 18.07 -13.87
CA ARG A 30 14.52 17.40 -15.17
C ARG A 30 15.49 16.23 -15.34
N GLN A 31 16.75 16.38 -14.90
CA GLN A 31 17.74 15.31 -14.94
C GLN A 31 17.33 14.14 -14.05
N ALA A 32 16.94 14.41 -12.80
CA ALA A 32 16.47 13.40 -11.87
C ALA A 32 15.22 12.68 -12.40
N ALA A 33 14.25 13.41 -12.96
CA ALA A 33 13.06 12.82 -13.57
C ALA A 33 13.39 11.91 -14.74
N ARG A 34 14.33 12.32 -15.62
CA ARG A 34 14.80 11.48 -16.72
C ARG A 34 15.51 10.23 -16.21
N PHE A 35 16.34 10.35 -15.18
CA PHE A 35 17.04 9.23 -14.57
C PHE A 35 16.06 8.21 -13.99
N ILE A 36 15.08 8.66 -13.19
CA ILE A 36 14.03 7.80 -12.63
C ILE A 36 13.24 7.10 -13.74
N LYS A 37 12.88 7.82 -14.82
CA LYS A 37 12.17 7.24 -15.96
C LYS A 37 12.99 6.15 -16.65
N GLN A 38 14.28 6.39 -16.87
CA GLN A 38 15.19 5.41 -17.48
C GLN A 38 15.39 4.20 -16.57
N MET A 39 15.57 4.41 -15.27
CA MET A 39 15.71 3.34 -14.29
C MET A 39 14.45 2.46 -14.24
N LYS A 40 13.25 3.07 -14.27
CA LYS A 40 11.98 2.33 -14.36
C LYS A 40 11.85 1.55 -15.66
N ALA A 41 12.24 2.14 -16.78
CA ALA A 41 12.20 1.47 -18.08
C ALA A 41 13.16 0.27 -18.12
N PHE A 42 14.37 0.43 -17.57
CA PHE A 42 15.36 -0.64 -17.45
C PHE A 42 14.87 -1.78 -16.55
N ALA A 43 14.33 -1.47 -15.37
CA ALA A 43 13.76 -2.48 -14.48
C ALA A 43 12.62 -3.28 -15.16
N ASN A 44 11.76 -2.59 -15.91
CA ASN A 44 10.68 -3.25 -16.65
C ASN A 44 11.22 -4.13 -17.79
N SER A 45 12.20 -3.65 -18.58
CA SER A 45 12.75 -4.44 -19.68
C SER A 45 13.49 -5.68 -19.19
N THR A 46 14.32 -5.55 -18.16
CA THR A 46 15.02 -6.70 -17.57
C THR A 46 14.04 -7.73 -17.03
N ARG A 47 12.93 -7.28 -16.45
CA ARG A 47 11.86 -8.17 -16.00
C ARG A 47 11.13 -8.85 -17.15
N ASP A 48 10.90 -8.14 -18.26
CA ASP A 48 10.33 -8.73 -19.47
C ASP A 48 11.25 -9.78 -20.08
N ASP A 49 12.56 -9.50 -20.14
CA ASP A 49 13.58 -10.42 -20.63
C ASP A 49 13.67 -11.68 -19.75
N LEU A 50 13.74 -11.52 -18.42
CA LEU A 50 13.73 -12.64 -17.46
C LEU A 50 12.47 -13.51 -17.60
N ARG A 51 11.31 -12.91 -17.81
CA ARG A 51 10.05 -13.64 -18.03
C ARG A 51 10.05 -14.42 -19.34
N ASN A 52 10.66 -13.87 -20.38
CA ASN A 52 10.75 -14.53 -21.69
C ASN A 52 11.74 -15.70 -21.67
N GLU A 53 12.84 -15.60 -20.91
CA GLU A 53 13.89 -16.62 -20.86
C GLU A 53 13.63 -17.72 -19.83
N LEU A 54 13.09 -17.39 -18.65
CA LEU A 54 12.92 -18.34 -17.54
C LEU A 54 11.52 -18.97 -17.50
N GLY A 55 10.61 -18.55 -18.36
CA GLY A 55 9.25 -19.07 -18.45
C GLY A 55 8.31 -18.56 -17.35
N PRO A 56 7.01 -18.88 -17.45
CA PRO A 56 5.96 -18.31 -16.60
C PRO A 56 6.09 -18.65 -15.10
N GLU A 57 6.92 -19.63 -14.70
CA GLU A 57 7.10 -20.02 -13.29
C GLU A 57 7.80 -18.96 -12.42
N PHE A 58 8.54 -18.01 -13.02
CA PHE A 58 9.19 -16.91 -12.28
C PHE A 58 8.39 -15.59 -12.31
N SER A 59 7.22 -15.57 -12.97
CA SER A 59 6.40 -14.38 -13.13
C SER A 59 5.79 -13.86 -11.81
N ASP A 60 5.66 -14.74 -10.82
CA ASP A 60 5.04 -14.48 -9.51
C ASP A 60 6.02 -13.93 -8.44
N LEU A 61 7.33 -13.99 -8.66
CA LEU A 61 8.32 -13.63 -7.63
C LEU A 61 8.51 -12.12 -7.41
N GLU A 62 7.92 -11.23 -8.22
CA GLU A 62 8.22 -9.79 -8.12
C GLU A 62 7.04 -8.81 -8.16
N LEU A 63 5.77 -9.20 -8.39
CA LEU A 63 4.74 -8.21 -8.75
C LEU A 63 3.51 -8.02 -7.89
N ARG A 64 3.09 -8.97 -7.06
CA ARG A 64 1.90 -8.79 -6.21
C ARG A 64 2.22 -8.26 -4.81
N ASP A 65 3.50 -8.15 -4.47
CA ASP A 65 3.98 -7.74 -3.15
C ASP A 65 4.64 -6.35 -3.12
N LEU A 66 4.53 -5.55 -4.18
CA LEU A 66 4.96 -4.15 -4.17
C LEU A 66 3.81 -3.13 -4.25
N ASP A 67 2.54 -3.58 -4.22
CA ASP A 67 1.41 -2.68 -4.01
C ASP A 67 1.00 -2.76 -2.52
N PRO A 68 1.23 -1.69 -1.72
CA PRO A 68 0.93 -1.71 -0.29
C PRO A 68 -0.55 -1.98 -0.02
N ARG A 69 -1.46 -1.63 -0.94
CA ARG A 69 -2.90 -1.90 -0.79
C ARG A 69 -3.21 -3.39 -0.92
N THR A 70 -2.45 -4.09 -1.77
CA THR A 70 -2.62 -5.52 -2.01
C THR A 70 -2.05 -6.34 -0.84
N ILE A 71 -0.91 -5.95 -0.28
CA ILE A 71 -0.33 -6.59 0.92
C ILE A 71 -1.24 -6.43 2.14
N VAL A 72 -1.74 -5.22 2.39
CA VAL A 72 -2.66 -4.94 3.50
C VAL A 72 -3.95 -5.75 3.33
N ARG A 73 -4.49 -5.82 2.11
CA ARG A 73 -5.69 -6.62 1.84
C ARG A 73 -5.46 -8.11 2.07
N LYS A 74 -4.31 -8.66 1.67
CA LYS A 74 -3.94 -10.06 1.95
C LYS A 74 -3.87 -10.33 3.45
N HIS A 75 -3.14 -9.50 4.21
CA HIS A 75 -2.98 -9.67 5.66
C HIS A 75 -4.31 -9.52 6.43
N ILE A 76 -5.19 -8.61 6.00
CA ILE A 76 -6.52 -8.47 6.61
C ILE A 76 -7.40 -9.69 6.28
N ALA A 77 -7.37 -10.16 5.03
CA ALA A 77 -8.15 -11.32 4.63
C ALA A 77 -7.68 -12.62 5.32
N GLU A 78 -6.37 -12.77 5.49
CA GLU A 78 -5.75 -13.87 6.22
C GLU A 78 -6.10 -13.84 7.72
N ALA A 79 -5.99 -12.68 8.37
CA ALA A 79 -6.41 -12.51 9.76
C ALA A 79 -7.90 -12.77 9.97
N MET A 80 -8.75 -12.43 8.99
CA MET A 80 -10.19 -12.75 9.04
C MET A 80 -10.47 -14.24 8.82
N ALA A 81 -9.68 -14.92 7.98
CA ALA A 81 -9.81 -16.35 7.72
C ALA A 81 -9.38 -17.19 8.94
N ASP A 82 -8.29 -16.82 9.60
CA ASP A 82 -7.83 -17.47 10.84
C ASP A 82 -8.84 -17.31 12.00
N ASP A 83 -9.57 -16.19 12.03
CA ASP A 83 -10.65 -15.93 12.99
C ASP A 83 -11.95 -16.73 12.67
N GLU A 84 -12.18 -17.12 11.40
CA GLU A 84 -13.38 -17.85 10.98
C GLU A 84 -13.35 -19.34 11.38
N ASP A 85 -12.16 -19.96 11.49
CA ASP A 85 -12.01 -21.37 11.88
C ASP A 85 -12.20 -21.65 13.39
N LEU A 86 -12.26 -20.60 14.23
CA LEU A 86 -12.41 -20.72 15.69
C LEU A 86 -13.74 -20.18 16.24
N ARG A 87 -14.61 -19.62 15.40
CA ARG A 87 -15.92 -19.12 15.85
C ARG A 87 -17.01 -20.04 15.34
N PRO A 88 -17.68 -20.84 16.20
CA PRO A 88 -18.95 -21.43 15.81
C PRO A 88 -19.84 -20.27 15.40
N ARG A 89 -20.15 -20.18 14.10
CA ARG A 89 -21.04 -19.16 13.56
C ARG A 89 -22.39 -19.44 14.18
N LYS A 90 -22.67 -18.78 15.31
CA LYS A 90 -23.96 -18.83 15.99
C LYS A 90 -24.95 -18.32 14.95
N GLU A 91 -25.65 -19.25 14.30
CA GLU A 91 -26.64 -18.93 13.29
C GLU A 91 -27.62 -17.96 13.95
N LEU A 92 -27.52 -16.69 13.59
CA LEU A 92 -28.49 -15.67 14.00
C LEU A 92 -29.72 -15.91 13.15
N ARG A 93 -30.43 -17.00 13.46
CA ARG A 93 -31.76 -17.24 12.92
C ARG A 93 -32.64 -16.07 13.38
N PRO A 94 -33.42 -15.47 12.48
CA PRO A 94 -34.43 -14.49 12.88
C PRO A 94 -35.33 -15.12 13.94
N LEU A 95 -35.46 -14.46 15.09
CA LEU A 95 -36.31 -14.91 16.19
C LEU A 95 -37.74 -15.08 15.67
N ALA A 96 -38.40 -16.18 16.03
CA ALA A 96 -39.80 -16.35 15.69
C ALA A 96 -40.65 -15.30 16.43
N ALA A 97 -41.81 -14.93 15.88
CA ALA A 97 -42.69 -13.96 16.52
C ALA A 97 -43.11 -14.44 17.92
N GLY A 98 -42.62 -13.75 18.96
CA GLY A 98 -42.85 -14.08 20.37
C GLY A 98 -41.69 -14.80 21.07
N GLU A 99 -40.59 -15.09 20.37
CA GLU A 99 -39.38 -15.67 20.97
C GLU A 99 -38.55 -14.55 21.63
N LEU A 100 -38.36 -14.67 22.95
CA LEU A 100 -37.56 -13.71 23.71
C LEU A 100 -36.07 -13.98 23.46
N PRO A 101 -35.27 -12.95 23.14
CA PRO A 101 -33.84 -13.13 22.99
C PRO A 101 -33.24 -13.66 24.30
N PRO A 102 -32.24 -14.56 24.23
CA PRO A 102 -31.58 -15.06 25.43
C PRO A 102 -30.95 -13.88 26.17
N TYR A 103 -31.37 -13.67 27.42
CA TYR A 103 -30.79 -12.68 28.32
C TYR A 103 -29.96 -13.39 29.39
N ASP A 104 -28.82 -12.79 29.75
CA ASP A 104 -27.96 -13.27 30.81
C ASP A 104 -28.42 -12.65 32.14
N GLY A 105 -28.83 -13.50 33.08
CA GLY A 105 -29.32 -13.08 34.40
C GLY A 105 -28.20 -12.70 35.37
N GLU A 106 -26.93 -12.94 35.02
CA GLU A 106 -25.78 -12.65 35.88
C GLU A 106 -25.08 -11.32 35.56
N ALA A 107 -25.60 -10.54 34.61
CA ALA A 107 -25.08 -9.21 34.32
C ALA A 107 -25.45 -8.23 35.45
N THR A 108 -24.58 -8.09 36.46
CA THR A 108 -24.60 -7.04 37.50
C THR A 108 -23.36 -6.18 37.41
#